data_AF-T2MBT0-F1
#
_entry.id   AF-T2MBT0-F1
#
_cell.length_a   1.000
_cell.length_b   1.000
_cell.length_c   1.000
_cell.angle_alpha   90.00
_cell.angle_beta   90.00
_cell.angle_gamma   90.00
#
_symmetry.space_group_name_H-M   'P 1'
#
loop_
_entity.id
_entity.type
_entity.pdbx_description
1 polymer ?
#
loop_
_entity_poly.entity_id
_entity_poly.type
_entity_poly.pdbx_seq_one_letter_code
_entity_poly.pdbx_strand_id
1 'polypeptide(L)'
;MLEIAACFGRVNIIEELVKNGLKLEDKSERGYTLLHWCACWGHTEVIKYLCDINVINIYQANIFEETARHIALRYNKGDCVQLLEKYEFLASLRDYITECKQITTDPDKNMGRLTKFDKTSINKHCDEKFEWMKQNRENATSEQIKEKQHELEHQLE
;
A
#
# COMPACT_ATOMS: atom_id res chain seq x y z
N MET A 1 8.47 -21.42 6.12
CA MET A 1 7.58 -20.90 7.18
C MET A 1 6.52 -19.96 6.61
N LEU A 2 6.89 -18.92 5.84
CA LEU A 2 5.93 -18.00 5.20
C LEU A 2 4.91 -18.71 4.30
N GLU A 3 5.37 -19.65 3.47
CA GLU A 3 4.47 -20.44 2.62
C GLU A 3 3.44 -21.22 3.46
N ILE A 4 3.89 -21.95 4.50
CA ILE A 4 3.01 -22.68 5.42
C ILE A 4 2.00 -21.72 6.08
N ALA A 5 2.44 -20.54 6.52
CA ALA A 5 1.58 -19.53 7.11
C ALA A 5 0.49 -19.06 6.12
N ALA A 6 0.87 -18.83 4.86
CA ALA A 6 -0.05 -18.47 3.80
C ALA A 6 -1.03 -19.60 3.47
N CYS A 7 -0.60 -20.87 3.45
CA CYS A 7 -1.48 -22.02 3.15
C CYS A 7 -2.70 -22.09 4.07
N PHE A 8 -2.58 -21.62 5.31
CA PHE A 8 -3.71 -21.60 6.23
C PHE A 8 -4.74 -20.51 5.92
N GLY A 9 -4.31 -19.39 5.31
CA GLY A 9 -5.19 -18.32 4.88
C GLY A 9 -5.96 -17.61 6.00
N ARG A 10 -5.49 -17.66 7.25
CA ARG A 10 -6.17 -17.07 8.42
C ARG A 10 -5.29 -16.03 9.11
N VAL A 11 -5.84 -14.83 9.30
CA VAL A 11 -5.15 -13.73 10.00
C VAL A 11 -4.70 -14.13 11.40
N ASN A 12 -5.56 -14.80 12.17
CA ASN A 12 -5.23 -15.24 13.54
C ASN A 12 -3.99 -16.15 13.59
N ILE A 13 -3.76 -16.97 12.56
CA ILE A 13 -2.57 -17.84 12.49
C ILE A 13 -1.34 -17.00 12.18
N ILE A 14 -1.44 -16.03 11.26
CA ILE A 14 -0.34 -15.09 10.99
C ILE A 14 0.04 -14.32 12.25
N GLU A 15 -0.94 -13.78 12.98
CA GLU A 15 -0.71 -13.05 14.23
C GLU A 15 0.00 -13.88 15.29
N GLU A 16 -0.43 -15.13 15.47
CA GLU A 16 0.19 -16.03 16.43
C GLU A 16 1.61 -16.42 16.01
N LEU A 17 1.85 -16.64 14.71
CA LEU A 17 3.18 -16.88 14.19
C LEU A 17 4.11 -15.67 14.36
N VAL A 18 3.60 -14.44 14.19
CA VAL A 18 4.36 -13.20 14.43
C VAL A 18 4.78 -13.09 15.89
N LYS A 19 3.89 -13.41 16.84
CA LYS A 19 4.26 -13.48 18.27
C LYS A 19 5.35 -14.49 18.55
N ASN A 20 5.37 -15.59 17.78
CA ASN A 20 6.40 -16.63 17.84
C ASN A 20 7.66 -16.31 17.00
N GLY A 21 7.81 -15.07 16.52
CA GLY A 21 9.02 -14.59 15.85
C GLY A 21 9.00 -14.68 14.33
N LEU A 22 7.86 -14.98 13.70
CA LEU A 22 7.72 -14.87 12.24
C LEU A 22 7.92 -13.40 11.82
N LYS A 23 8.89 -13.17 10.94
CA LYS A 23 9.11 -11.87 10.33
C LYS A 23 8.33 -11.78 9.02
N LEU A 24 7.37 -10.84 8.96
CA LEU A 24 6.51 -10.66 7.79
C LEU A 24 7.25 -10.15 6.56
N GLU A 25 8.37 -9.46 6.77
CA GLU A 25 9.24 -8.91 5.73
C GLU A 25 10.19 -9.95 5.12
N ASP A 26 10.28 -11.15 5.71
CA ASP A 26 11.14 -12.20 5.18
C ASP A 26 10.68 -12.61 3.77
N LYS A 27 11.63 -13.13 3.00
CA LYS A 27 11.41 -13.67 1.66
C LYS A 27 12.12 -15.00 1.51
N SER A 28 11.58 -15.86 0.65
CA SER A 28 12.27 -17.10 0.27
C SER A 28 13.55 -16.80 -0.53
N GLU A 29 14.37 -17.83 -0.75
CA GLU A 29 15.56 -17.75 -1.61
C GLU A 29 15.23 -17.27 -3.03
N ARG A 30 14.00 -17.53 -3.50
CA ARG A 30 13.49 -17.07 -4.79
C ARG A 30 12.80 -15.70 -4.71
N GLY A 31 12.90 -15.00 -3.59
CA GLY A 31 12.32 -13.68 -3.38
C GLY A 31 10.80 -13.67 -3.13
N TYR A 32 10.16 -14.82 -2.89
CA TYR A 32 8.74 -14.85 -2.58
C TYR A 32 8.49 -14.39 -1.14
N THR A 33 7.71 -13.33 -0.98
CA THR A 33 7.20 -12.84 0.30
C THR A 33 5.89 -13.54 0.69
N LEU A 34 5.44 -13.35 1.93
CA LEU A 34 4.13 -13.83 2.38
C LEU A 34 2.99 -13.38 1.46
N LEU A 35 3.05 -12.14 0.95
CA LEU A 35 2.04 -11.57 0.06
C LEU A 35 1.92 -12.33 -1.27
N HIS A 36 3.03 -12.82 -1.83
CA HIS A 36 3.01 -13.66 -3.05
C HIS A 36 2.26 -14.97 -2.81
N TRP A 37 2.52 -15.63 -1.67
CA TRP A 37 1.87 -16.88 -1.33
C TRP A 37 0.38 -16.68 -1.08
N CYS A 38 -0.01 -15.65 -0.33
CA CYS A 38 -1.44 -15.32 -0.14
C CYS A 38 -2.14 -15.00 -1.47
N ALA A 39 -1.48 -14.28 -2.39
CA ALA A 39 -2.00 -13.99 -3.71
C ALA A 39 -2.14 -15.24 -4.59
N CYS A 40 -1.21 -16.19 -4.50
CA CYS A 40 -1.28 -17.47 -5.19
C CYS A 40 -2.49 -18.30 -4.74
N TRP A 41 -2.75 -18.34 -3.43
CA TRP A 41 -3.81 -19.15 -2.85
C TRP A 41 -5.19 -18.46 -2.88
N GLY A 42 -5.22 -17.13 -2.98
CA GLY A 42 -6.45 -16.35 -3.02
C GLY A 42 -6.91 -15.82 -1.66
N HIS A 43 -6.01 -15.66 -0.69
CA HIS A 43 -6.35 -15.28 0.68
C HIS A 43 -6.45 -13.76 0.84
N THR A 44 -7.55 -13.19 0.37
CA THR A 44 -7.84 -11.74 0.39
C THR A 44 -7.83 -11.14 1.80
N GLU A 45 -8.37 -11.83 2.80
CA GLU A 45 -8.38 -11.36 4.20
C GLU A 45 -6.95 -11.18 4.74
N VAL A 46 -6.06 -12.12 4.43
CA VAL A 46 -4.65 -12.01 4.86
C VAL A 46 -3.94 -10.92 4.08
N ILE A 47 -4.18 -10.79 2.77
CA ILE A 47 -3.63 -9.68 1.97
C ILE A 47 -4.06 -8.33 2.56
N LYS A 48 -5.35 -8.18 2.87
CA LYS A 48 -5.91 -6.97 3.49
C LYS A 48 -5.18 -6.66 4.79
N TYR A 49 -5.08 -7.63 5.69
CA TYR A 49 -4.37 -7.49 6.96
C TYR A 49 -2.90 -7.06 6.77
N LEU A 50 -2.16 -7.71 5.86
CA LEU A 50 -0.75 -7.45 5.61
C LEU A 50 -0.50 -6.06 4.99
N CYS A 51 -1.34 -5.65 4.05
CA CYS A 51 -1.30 -4.28 3.52
C CYS A 51 -1.73 -3.27 4.59
N ASP A 52 -2.59 -3.67 5.53
CA ASP A 52 -3.15 -2.77 6.52
C ASP A 52 -2.15 -2.36 7.61
N ILE A 53 -1.31 -3.29 8.03
CA ILE A 53 -0.20 -3.03 8.96
C ILE A 53 0.98 -2.30 8.29
N ASN A 54 1.01 -2.26 6.95
CA ASN A 54 1.99 -1.53 6.15
C ASN A 54 3.46 -1.86 6.47
N VAL A 55 3.75 -3.12 6.78
CA VAL A 55 5.14 -3.59 7.02
C VAL A 55 5.75 -4.27 5.81
N ILE A 56 4.93 -4.73 4.85
CA ILE A 56 5.39 -5.42 3.65
C ILE A 56 5.42 -4.47 2.46
N ASN A 57 6.49 -4.54 1.67
CA ASN A 57 6.54 -3.89 0.36
C ASN A 57 5.64 -4.63 -0.64
N ILE A 58 4.53 -4.01 -1.01
CA ILE A 58 3.56 -4.55 -2.00
C ILE A 58 4.16 -4.69 -3.41
N TYR A 59 5.20 -3.91 -3.72
CA TYR A 59 5.90 -3.92 -5.00
C TYR A 59 7.13 -4.84 -5.01
N GLN A 60 7.37 -5.60 -3.93
CA GLN A 60 8.48 -6.54 -3.89
C GLN A 60 8.30 -7.58 -5.00
N ALA A 61 9.25 -7.63 -5.92
CA ALA A 61 9.30 -8.65 -6.96
C ALA A 61 10.12 -9.86 -6.51
N ASN A 62 9.73 -11.05 -6.97
CA ASN A 62 10.52 -12.28 -6.85
C ASN A 62 11.61 -12.36 -7.95
N ILE A 63 12.37 -13.45 -8.01
CA ILE A 63 13.43 -13.64 -9.03
C ILE A 63 12.91 -13.72 -10.48
N PHE A 64 11.60 -13.87 -10.66
CA PHE A 64 10.92 -13.89 -11.96
C PHE A 64 10.29 -12.53 -12.29
N GLU A 65 10.63 -11.48 -11.54
CA GLU A 65 10.05 -10.13 -11.68
C GLU A 65 8.53 -10.08 -11.44
N GLU A 66 7.97 -11.11 -10.80
CA GLU A 66 6.56 -11.17 -10.43
C GLU A 66 6.36 -10.49 -9.08
N THR A 67 5.42 -9.55 -8.99
CA THR A 67 4.88 -9.05 -7.72
C THR A 67 3.74 -9.95 -7.26
N ALA A 68 3.22 -9.72 -6.05
CA ALA A 68 2.02 -10.41 -5.58
C ALA A 68 0.83 -10.28 -6.56
N ARG A 69 0.68 -9.12 -7.23
CA ARG A 69 -0.39 -8.93 -8.22
C ARG A 69 -0.17 -9.77 -9.49
N HIS A 70 1.08 -9.89 -9.97
CA HIS A 70 1.42 -10.78 -11.08
C HIS A 70 1.08 -12.24 -10.75
N ILE A 71 1.38 -12.68 -9.53
CA ILE A 71 1.00 -14.02 -9.05
C ILE A 71 -0.52 -14.20 -9.03
N ALA A 72 -1.27 -13.23 -8.48
CA ALA A 72 -2.73 -13.28 -8.47
C ALA A 72 -3.32 -13.42 -9.89
N LEU A 73 -2.79 -12.69 -10.86
CA LEU A 73 -3.17 -12.80 -12.27
C LEU A 73 -2.87 -14.20 -12.83
N ARG A 74 -1.64 -14.70 -12.63
CA ARG A 74 -1.20 -16.01 -13.14
C ARG A 74 -2.05 -17.18 -12.63
N TYR A 75 -2.54 -17.09 -11.40
CA TYR A 75 -3.41 -18.11 -10.78
C TYR A 75 -4.91 -17.76 -10.83
N ASN A 76 -5.31 -16.77 -11.63
CA ASN A 76 -6.69 -16.36 -11.83
C ASN A 76 -7.44 -16.01 -10.53
N LYS A 77 -6.79 -15.24 -9.64
CA LYS A 77 -7.33 -14.77 -8.37
C LYS A 77 -7.86 -13.34 -8.48
N GLY A 78 -8.96 -13.17 -9.21
CA GLY A 78 -9.54 -11.85 -9.54
C GLY A 78 -9.72 -10.92 -8.33
N ASP A 79 -10.27 -11.44 -7.23
CA ASP A 79 -10.47 -10.64 -6.01
C ASP A 79 -9.14 -10.15 -5.41
N CYS A 80 -8.09 -10.96 -5.48
CA CYS A 80 -6.75 -10.57 -5.03
C CYS A 80 -6.15 -9.50 -5.96
N VAL A 81 -6.39 -9.59 -7.28
CA VAL A 81 -5.93 -8.58 -8.24
C VAL A 81 -6.55 -7.22 -7.92
N GLN A 82 -7.89 -7.18 -7.77
CA GLN A 82 -8.61 -5.94 -7.44
C GLN A 82 -8.17 -5.37 -6.09
N LEU A 83 -8.01 -6.23 -5.08
CA LEU A 83 -7.57 -5.82 -3.76
C LEU A 83 -6.14 -5.25 -3.78
N LEU A 84 -5.20 -5.94 -4.41
CA LEU A 84 -3.81 -5.49 -4.51
C LEU A 84 -3.70 -4.18 -5.29
N GLU A 85 -4.41 -4.07 -6.42
CA GLU A 85 -4.47 -2.84 -7.20
C GLU A 85 -5.01 -1.67 -6.36
N LYS A 86 -6.07 -1.88 -5.59
CA LYS A 86 -6.59 -0.87 -4.66
C LYS A 86 -5.52 -0.41 -3.66
N TYR A 87 -4.78 -1.33 -3.07
CA TYR A 87 -3.70 -0.98 -2.13
C TYR A 87 -2.51 -0.28 -2.80
N GLU A 88 -2.22 -0.58 -4.06
CA GLU A 88 -1.22 0.15 -4.84
C GLU A 88 -1.64 1.62 -5.06
N PHE A 89 -2.92 1.89 -5.36
CA PHE A 89 -3.40 3.27 -5.44
C PHE A 89 -3.38 3.99 -4.08
N LEU A 90 -3.72 3.29 -2.99
CA LEU A 90 -3.60 3.87 -1.65
C LEU A 90 -2.15 4.18 -1.29
N ALA A 91 -1.20 3.32 -1.64
CA ALA A 91 0.22 3.56 -1.43
C ALA A 91 0.70 4.78 -2.24
N SER A 92 0.36 4.84 -3.53
CA SER A 92 0.64 5.99 -4.41
C SER A 92 0.14 7.31 -3.83
N LEU A 93 -1.14 7.36 -3.42
CA LEU A 93 -1.73 8.56 -2.83
C LEU A 93 -1.02 8.95 -1.51
N ARG A 94 -0.67 7.98 -0.66
CA ARG A 94 0.06 8.26 0.58
C ARG A 94 1.45 8.82 0.30
N ASP A 95 2.17 8.23 -0.64
CA ASP A 95 3.53 8.63 -0.97
C ASP A 95 3.51 10.05 -1.55
N TYR A 96 2.52 10.36 -2.38
CA TYR A 96 2.28 11.72 -2.88
C TYR A 96 1.97 12.71 -1.75
N ILE A 97 1.06 12.39 -0.83
CA ILE A 97 0.78 13.22 0.37
C ILE A 97 2.06 13.48 1.17
N THR A 98 2.89 12.45 1.32
CA THR A 98 4.16 12.54 2.07
C THR A 98 5.15 13.45 1.36
N GLU A 99 5.29 13.33 0.05
CA GLU A 99 6.11 14.21 -0.77
C GLU A 99 5.65 15.67 -0.67
N CYS A 100 4.34 15.92 -0.78
CA CYS A 100 3.76 17.26 -0.64
C CYS A 100 4.11 17.89 0.72
N LYS A 101 3.94 17.14 1.81
CA LYS A 101 4.32 17.58 3.16
C LYS A 101 5.82 17.86 3.28
N GLN A 102 6.67 17.05 2.63
CA GLN A 102 8.11 17.32 2.60
C GLN A 102 8.42 18.63 1.88
N ILE A 103 7.82 18.89 0.71
CA ILE A 103 7.99 20.12 -0.07
C ILE A 103 7.59 21.37 0.75
N THR A 104 6.51 21.30 1.56
CA THR A 104 6.10 22.45 2.38
C THR A 104 7.08 22.72 3.53
N THR A 105 7.69 21.68 4.10
CA THR A 105 8.64 21.77 5.23
C THR A 105 10.07 22.10 4.81
N ASP A 106 10.52 21.67 3.63
CA ASP A 106 11.89 21.77 3.15
C ASP A 106 12.05 22.96 2.18
N PRO A 107 12.78 24.04 2.56
CA PRO A 107 13.03 25.20 1.71
C PRO A 107 13.76 24.88 0.40
N ASP A 108 14.63 23.87 0.40
CA ASP A 108 15.42 23.51 -0.78
C ASP A 108 14.54 22.83 -1.83
N LYS A 109 13.58 22.01 -1.39
CA LYS A 109 12.61 21.33 -2.27
C LYS A 109 11.57 22.26 -2.86
N ASN A 110 11.16 23.32 -2.15
CA ASN A 110 10.21 24.31 -2.70
C ASN A 110 10.87 25.45 -3.47
N MET A 111 12.21 25.47 -3.58
CA MET A 111 13.00 26.51 -4.27
C MET A 111 12.64 27.94 -3.82
N GLY A 112 12.12 28.11 -2.59
CA GLY A 112 11.61 29.38 -2.08
C GLY A 112 10.37 29.95 -2.80
N ARG A 113 9.70 29.17 -3.67
CA ARG A 113 8.55 29.62 -4.46
C ARG A 113 7.23 29.63 -3.68
N LEU A 114 7.14 28.83 -2.61
CA LEU A 114 5.91 28.70 -1.82
C LEU A 114 5.82 29.77 -0.73
N THR A 115 4.73 30.53 -0.77
CA THR A 115 4.38 31.46 0.31
C THR A 115 3.91 30.71 1.56
N LYS A 116 3.83 31.42 2.70
CA LYS A 116 3.24 30.86 3.93
C LYS A 116 1.79 30.42 3.73
N PHE A 117 1.04 31.12 2.88
CA PHE A 117 -0.34 30.77 2.54
C PHE A 117 -0.38 29.45 1.76
N ASP A 118 0.46 29.30 0.74
CA ASP A 118 0.53 28.07 -0.08
C ASP A 118 0.87 26.86 0.77
N LYS A 119 1.88 26.98 1.64
CA LYS A 119 2.25 25.90 2.58
C LYS A 119 1.10 25.48 3.49
N THR A 120 0.32 26.45 3.98
CA THR A 120 -0.84 26.18 4.85
C THR A 120 -1.95 25.51 4.06
N SER A 121 -2.22 25.97 2.84
CA SER A 121 -3.22 25.38 1.95
C SER A 121 -2.88 23.94 1.58
N ILE A 122 -1.64 23.69 1.15
CA ILE A 122 -1.15 22.35 0.77
C ILE A 122 -1.24 21.38 1.95
N ASN A 123 -0.76 21.79 3.13
CA ASN A 123 -0.82 20.94 4.32
C ASN A 123 -2.27 20.59 4.71
N LYS A 124 -3.18 21.56 4.62
CA LYS A 124 -4.61 21.33 4.86
C LYS A 124 -5.18 20.28 3.89
N HIS A 125 -4.93 20.41 2.58
CA HIS A 125 -5.41 19.44 1.61
C HIS A 125 -4.79 18.05 1.83
N CYS A 126 -3.50 18.00 2.14
CA CYS A 126 -2.80 16.75 2.48
C CYS A 126 -3.44 16.06 3.69
N ASP A 127 -3.78 16.80 4.74
CA ASP A 127 -4.44 16.28 5.94
C ASP A 127 -5.87 15.80 5.62
N GLU A 128 -6.63 16.56 4.83
CA GLU A 128 -7.96 16.15 4.38
C GLU A 128 -7.95 14.85 3.57
N LYS A 129 -7.02 14.70 2.62
CA LYS A 129 -6.89 13.44 1.85
C LYS A 129 -6.42 12.29 2.73
N PHE A 130 -5.50 12.54 3.66
CA PHE A 130 -5.02 11.51 4.57
C PHE A 130 -6.12 11.00 5.51
N GLU A 131 -6.96 11.88 6.03
CA GLU A 131 -8.13 11.50 6.83
C GLU A 131 -9.19 10.79 6.01
N TRP A 132 -9.43 11.23 4.77
CA TRP A 132 -10.32 10.51 3.84
C TRP A 132 -9.85 9.07 3.60
N MET A 133 -8.55 8.85 3.41
CA MET A 133 -7.98 7.51 3.22
C MET A 133 -8.23 6.60 4.43
N LYS A 134 -8.05 7.12 5.66
CA LYS A 134 -8.32 6.35 6.89
C LYS A 134 -9.78 5.95 7.00
N GLN A 135 -10.69 6.88 6.71
CA GLN A 135 -12.14 6.64 6.84
C GLN A 135 -12.68 5.69 5.77
N ASN A 136 -12.10 5.70 4.56
CA ASN A 136 -12.60 4.94 3.42
C ASN A 136 -11.74 3.73 3.06
N ARG A 137 -10.84 3.31 3.94
CA ARG A 137 -9.90 2.20 3.68
C ARG A 137 -10.58 0.93 3.17
N GLU A 138 -11.71 0.57 3.76
CA GLU A 138 -12.43 -0.67 3.42
C GLU A 138 -13.32 -0.51 2.18
N ASN A 139 -13.99 0.64 2.04
CA ASN A 139 -15.08 0.82 1.08
C ASN A 139 -14.70 1.62 -0.18
N ALA A 140 -13.57 2.32 -0.18
CA ALA A 140 -13.14 3.10 -1.34
C ALA A 140 -12.88 2.19 -2.54
N THR A 141 -13.38 2.61 -3.71
CA THR A 141 -13.04 2.00 -5.00
C THR A 141 -11.72 2.53 -5.52
N SER A 142 -11.07 1.77 -6.42
CA SER A 142 -9.85 2.23 -7.11
C SER A 142 -10.04 3.56 -7.84
N GLU A 143 -11.23 3.81 -8.39
CA GLU A 143 -11.58 5.05 -9.08
C GLU A 143 -11.63 6.25 -8.13
N GLN A 144 -12.27 6.09 -6.96
CA GLN A 144 -12.33 7.14 -5.94
C GLN A 144 -10.95 7.51 -5.41
N ILE A 145 -10.05 6.52 -5.25
CA ILE A 145 -8.68 6.78 -4.79
C ILE A 145 -7.91 7.59 -5.83
N LYS A 146 -8.03 7.24 -7.12
CA LYS A 146 -7.40 7.99 -8.23
C LYS A 146 -7.93 9.41 -8.31
N GLU A 147 -9.25 9.60 -8.17
CA GLU A 147 -9.86 10.93 -8.15
C GLU A 147 -9.26 11.80 -7.03
N LYS A 148 -9.10 11.23 -5.83
CA LYS A 148 -8.50 11.96 -4.70
C LYS A 148 -7.04 12.30 -4.91
N GLN A 149 -6.29 11.46 -5.61
CA GLN A 149 -4.92 11.76 -6.02
C GLN A 149 -4.89 12.91 -7.03
N HIS A 150 -5.69 12.83 -8.10
CA HIS A 150 -5.76 13.88 -9.11
C HIS A 150 -6.23 15.23 -8.54
N GLU A 151 -7.20 15.22 -7.62
CA GLU A 151 -7.64 16.43 -6.90
C GLU A 151 -6.48 17.09 -6.12
N LEU A 152 -5.56 16.30 -5.57
CA LEU A 152 -4.41 16.81 -4.82
C LEU A 152 -3.32 17.33 -5.76
N GLU A 153 -3.09 16.64 -6.88
CA GLU A 153 -2.13 17.05 -7.93
C GLU A 153 -2.49 18.42 -8.52
N HIS A 154 -3.76 18.66 -8.85
CA HIS A 154 -4.22 19.95 -9.37
C HIS A 154 -4.11 21.10 -8.36
N GLN A 155 -4.04 20.84 -7.05
CA GLN A 155 -3.88 21.90 -6.03
C GLN A 155 -2.43 22.40 -5.90
N LEU A 156 -1.49 21.73 -6.56
CA LEU A 156 -0.05 22.01 -6.49
C LEU A 156 0.53 22.63 -7.77
N GLU A 157 -0.26 22.71 -8.84
CA GLU A 157 0.05 23.42 -10.09
C GLU A 157 -0.19 24.93 -9.97
#